data_AF-A0A6U6CHS7-F1
#
_entry.id   AF-A0A6U6CHS7-F1
#
_cell.length_a   1.000
_cell.length_b   1.000
_cell.length_c   1.000
_cell.angle_alpha   90.00
_cell.angle_beta   90.00
_cell.angle_gamma   90.00
#
_symmetry.space_group_name_H-M   'P 1'
#
loop_
_entity.id
_entity.type
_entity.pdbx_description
1 polymer ?
#
loop_
_entity_poly.entity_id
_entity_poly.type
_entity_poly.pdbx_seq_one_letter_code
_entity_poly.pdbx_strand_id
1 'polypeptide(L)'
;MPNPRYGDHNYWNERYVVAEDSPFDWLCDFDQLEPTLDQLLRKEGLTLVVGCGDAPFSPDLYFKGDFKRTIHVDYSDKVIDIQRRKYPEMDWREMDALNMPFRDNTFDAIIDKSLIDTTMCYPDGHATTIKLFAELHRVLKPGGRLITVSLHSEDEVVRYRFSPAVSHCRLLNRKKSSAPDDAKPQYHAMAVFDKLDGTSIDDKIRILDQHPIDIVGAAPDVEDEVERIKAELARRLRQGRQSSDLTPALERLSVSTESNNGGGQQQQQHPPQRQHSDNGRSYGNLTNVNPKEEETLESAENIAQLMTTVDTVLEDLMNLHDKAKALARERAKEERSKAAMDRSCSPPLVSGGGEDMLADGEGNSSVKVGSESDGEDESAQAEDAQASGKVLPAV
;
A
#
# COMPACT_ATOMS: atom_id res chain seq x y z
N MET A 1 18.76 24.26 -10.26
CA MET A 1 18.94 24.93 -8.96
C MET A 1 19.75 24.00 -8.06
N PRO A 2 20.55 24.50 -7.09
CA PRO A 2 21.10 23.62 -6.06
C PRO A 2 19.96 22.90 -5.34
N ASN A 3 20.19 21.64 -4.94
CA ASN A 3 19.21 20.89 -4.16
C ASN A 3 18.85 21.66 -2.89
N PRO A 4 17.58 21.66 -2.47
CA PRO A 4 17.19 22.28 -1.21
C PRO A 4 18.00 21.70 -0.06
N ARG A 5 18.41 22.56 0.87
CA ARG A 5 19.19 22.14 2.05
C ARG A 5 18.25 21.58 3.10
N TYR A 6 17.63 20.43 2.83
CA TYR A 6 16.71 19.81 3.78
C TYR A 6 17.37 19.43 5.11
N GLY A 7 18.69 19.22 5.13
CA GLY A 7 19.45 19.03 6.38
C GLY A 7 19.73 20.32 7.18
N ASP A 8 19.27 21.49 6.74
CA ASP A 8 19.51 22.79 7.39
C ASP A 8 18.24 23.26 8.11
N HIS A 9 18.35 23.51 9.42
CA HIS A 9 17.26 24.01 10.24
C HIS A 9 16.71 25.36 9.72
N ASN A 10 17.58 26.25 9.25
CA ASN A 10 17.16 27.57 8.77
C ASN A 10 16.30 27.46 7.51
N TYR A 11 16.58 26.48 6.65
CA TYR A 11 15.77 26.22 5.46
C TYR A 11 14.31 25.96 5.84
N TRP A 12 14.07 25.15 6.87
CA TRP A 12 12.71 24.83 7.33
C TRP A 12 12.05 26.04 7.98
N ASN A 13 12.76 26.78 8.83
CA ASN A 13 12.22 28.00 9.42
C ASN A 13 11.78 29.02 8.36
N GLU A 14 12.62 29.27 7.35
CA GLU A 14 12.27 30.15 6.23
C GLU A 14 11.07 29.64 5.44
N ARG A 15 11.07 28.34 5.13
CA ARG A 15 9.98 27.68 4.42
C ARG A 15 8.63 27.87 5.13
N TYR A 16 8.55 27.57 6.42
CA TYR A 16 7.29 27.60 7.16
C TYR A 16 6.74 29.01 7.32
N VAL A 17 7.62 30.02 7.43
CA VAL A 17 7.20 31.43 7.40
C VAL A 17 6.60 31.81 6.04
N VAL A 18 7.20 31.36 4.94
CA VAL A 18 6.71 31.67 3.58
C VAL A 18 5.42 30.90 3.24
N ALA A 19 5.28 29.69 3.76
CA ALA A 19 4.19 28.76 3.43
C ALA A 19 3.06 28.73 4.47
N GLU A 20 2.98 29.70 5.40
CA GLU A 20 2.01 29.68 6.50
C GLU A 20 0.55 29.44 6.04
N ASP A 21 0.16 30.01 4.89
CA ASP A 21 -1.20 29.86 4.31
C ASP A 21 -1.34 28.73 3.27
N SER A 22 -0.28 27.96 3.02
CA SER A 22 -0.25 26.89 2.02
C SER A 22 0.49 25.65 2.56
N PRO A 23 -0.09 24.97 3.56
CA PRO A 23 0.51 23.78 4.16
C PRO A 23 0.81 22.71 3.11
N PHE A 24 1.89 21.96 3.31
CA PHE A 24 2.32 20.97 2.33
C PHE A 24 2.50 19.59 2.97
N ASP A 25 1.80 18.61 2.40
CA ASP A 25 1.86 17.24 2.87
C ASP A 25 2.75 16.39 1.95
N TRP A 26 3.94 16.02 2.42
CA TRP A 26 4.88 15.20 1.67
C TRP A 26 4.39 13.75 1.54
N LEU A 27 4.70 13.11 0.40
CA LEU A 27 4.47 11.69 0.11
C LEU A 27 3.00 11.33 -0.16
N CYS A 28 2.23 11.06 0.88
CA CYS A 28 0.84 10.64 0.83
C CYS A 28 0.00 11.41 1.85
N ASP A 29 -1.32 11.41 1.67
CA ASP A 29 -2.26 12.05 2.61
C ASP A 29 -2.71 11.05 3.67
N PHE A 30 -3.29 11.56 4.76
CA PHE A 30 -3.87 10.75 5.82
C PHE A 30 -4.86 9.71 5.29
N ASP A 31 -5.77 10.08 4.37
CA ASP A 31 -6.78 9.18 3.81
C ASP A 31 -6.18 7.93 3.15
N GLN A 32 -4.93 8.00 2.65
CA GLN A 32 -4.24 6.84 2.11
C GLN A 32 -3.70 5.90 3.21
N LEU A 33 -3.29 6.47 4.34
CA LEU A 33 -2.71 5.73 5.47
C LEU A 33 -3.75 5.29 6.50
N GLU A 34 -4.91 5.94 6.57
CA GLU A 34 -5.96 5.72 7.57
C GLU A 34 -6.32 4.25 7.78
N PRO A 35 -6.61 3.44 6.74
CA PRO A 35 -6.97 2.03 6.96
C PRO A 35 -5.86 1.22 7.63
N THR A 36 -4.61 1.52 7.27
CA THR A 36 -3.44 0.88 7.87
C THR A 36 -3.21 1.38 9.27
N LEU A 37 -3.30 2.69 9.53
CA LEU A 37 -3.13 3.26 10.86
C LEU A 37 -4.20 2.72 11.83
N ASP A 38 -5.45 2.56 11.39
CA ASP A 38 -6.52 1.94 12.18
C ASP A 38 -6.27 0.48 12.53
N GLN A 39 -5.62 -0.28 11.62
CA GLN A 39 -5.19 -1.64 11.90
C GLN A 39 -4.00 -1.69 12.86
N LEU A 40 -3.04 -0.78 12.72
CA LEU A 40 -1.76 -0.85 13.41
C LEU A 40 -1.76 -0.17 14.79
N LEU A 41 -2.63 0.81 15.01
CA LEU A 41 -2.59 1.70 16.18
C LEU A 41 -3.83 1.56 17.06
N ARG A 42 -3.63 1.69 18.37
CA ARG A 42 -4.72 1.74 19.35
C ARG A 42 -5.11 3.19 19.63
N LYS A 43 -6.41 3.50 19.60
CA LYS A 43 -6.93 4.88 19.84
C LYS A 43 -6.56 5.41 21.22
N GLU A 44 -6.48 4.53 22.21
CA GLU A 44 -6.09 4.85 23.59
C GLU A 44 -4.57 4.87 23.78
N GLY A 45 -3.79 4.44 22.79
CA GLY A 45 -2.33 4.47 22.83
C GLY A 45 -1.78 5.90 22.73
N LEU A 46 -0.63 6.16 23.36
CA LEU A 46 0.06 7.44 23.19
C LEU A 46 0.92 7.38 21.93
N THR A 47 0.59 8.20 20.94
CA THR A 47 1.27 8.24 19.64
C THR A 47 2.13 9.51 19.52
N LEU A 48 3.38 9.37 19.08
CA LEU A 48 4.25 10.49 18.74
C LEU A 48 4.31 10.64 17.21
N VAL A 49 4.14 11.86 16.70
CA VAL A 49 4.43 12.22 15.32
C VAL A 49 5.69 13.07 15.29
N VAL A 50 6.78 12.56 14.72
CA VAL A 50 8.08 13.25 14.65
C VAL A 50 8.28 13.95 13.31
N GLY A 51 8.89 15.13 13.33
CA GLY A 51 9.04 15.96 12.13
C GLY A 51 7.68 16.34 11.55
N CYS A 52 6.75 16.77 12.41
CA CYS A 52 5.35 16.89 12.05
C CYS A 52 5.09 17.98 10.99
N GLY A 53 5.97 18.99 10.91
CA GLY A 53 5.84 20.11 9.99
C GLY A 53 4.45 20.78 10.04
N ASP A 54 4.03 21.26 8.88
CA ASP A 54 2.72 21.89 8.63
C ASP A 54 1.76 20.94 7.89
N ALA A 55 2.06 19.63 7.85
CA ALA A 55 1.28 18.66 7.10
C ALA A 55 -0.15 18.52 7.67
N PRO A 56 -1.20 18.60 6.83
CA PRO A 56 -2.57 18.22 7.16
C PRO A 56 -2.71 16.82 7.77
N PHE A 57 -1.76 15.91 7.49
CA PHE A 57 -1.65 14.61 8.15
C PHE A 57 -1.86 14.66 9.67
N SER A 58 -1.22 15.60 10.39
CA SER A 58 -1.31 15.65 11.85
C SER A 58 -2.71 16.04 12.35
N PRO A 59 -3.34 17.13 11.86
CA PRO A 59 -4.75 17.41 12.14
C PRO A 59 -5.69 16.29 11.70
N ASP A 60 -5.51 15.71 10.53
CA ASP A 60 -6.38 14.64 10.03
C ASP A 60 -6.30 13.38 10.89
N LEU A 61 -5.09 12.99 11.33
CA LEU A 61 -4.88 11.92 12.31
C LEU A 61 -5.70 12.15 13.59
N TYR A 62 -5.74 13.40 14.07
CA TYR A 62 -6.44 13.76 15.29
C TYR A 62 -7.96 13.87 15.10
N PHE A 63 -8.44 14.57 14.06
CA PHE A 63 -9.85 14.88 13.86
C PHE A 63 -10.61 13.82 13.06
N LYS A 64 -10.05 13.33 11.96
CA LYS A 64 -10.67 12.30 11.12
C LYS A 64 -10.41 10.91 11.70
N GLY A 65 -9.14 10.64 12.00
CA GLY A 65 -8.70 9.36 12.55
C GLY A 65 -9.04 9.15 14.02
N ASP A 66 -9.55 10.15 14.74
CA ASP A 66 -9.91 10.06 16.16
C ASP A 66 -8.77 9.60 17.09
N PHE A 67 -7.51 9.81 16.70
CA PHE A 67 -6.35 9.54 17.57
C PHE A 67 -6.12 10.74 18.49
N LYS A 68 -6.84 10.79 19.61
CA LYS A 68 -6.82 11.95 20.53
C LYS A 68 -5.59 12.03 21.44
N ARG A 69 -4.85 10.93 21.60
CA ARG A 69 -3.65 10.86 22.44
C ARG A 69 -2.39 10.97 21.58
N THR A 70 -2.24 12.09 20.89
CA THR A 70 -1.10 12.36 20.02
C THR A 70 -0.25 13.51 20.55
N ILE A 71 1.06 13.41 20.38
CA ILE A 71 2.04 14.49 20.57
C ILE A 71 2.74 14.70 19.23
N HIS A 72 2.84 15.94 18.78
CA HIS A 72 3.41 16.31 17.50
C HIS A 72 4.66 17.18 17.73
N VAL A 73 5.79 16.76 17.18
CA VAL A 73 7.06 17.44 17.42
C VAL A 73 7.77 17.80 16.12
N ASP A 74 8.40 18.96 16.14
CA ASP A 74 9.25 19.46 15.06
C ASP A 74 10.32 20.36 15.69
N TYR A 75 11.52 20.41 15.11
CA TYR A 75 12.60 21.26 15.61
C TYR A 75 12.45 22.74 15.21
N SER A 76 11.48 23.06 14.35
CA SER A 76 11.19 24.41 13.91
C SER A 76 10.20 25.07 14.88
N ASP A 77 10.67 26.04 15.65
CA ASP A 77 9.82 26.88 16.49
C ASP A 77 8.69 27.55 15.67
N LYS A 78 9.00 27.97 14.44
CA LYS A 78 8.06 28.64 13.54
C LYS A 78 6.85 27.77 13.22
N VAL A 79 7.06 26.51 12.82
CA VAL A 79 5.93 25.64 12.46
C VAL A 79 5.11 25.26 13.67
N ILE A 80 5.77 25.02 14.81
CA ILE A 80 5.08 24.69 16.06
C ILE A 80 4.18 25.86 16.50
N ASP A 81 4.66 27.10 16.42
CA ASP A 81 3.85 28.28 16.76
C ASP A 81 2.68 28.51 15.79
N ILE A 82 2.84 28.19 14.50
CA ILE A 82 1.75 28.21 13.52
C ILE A 82 0.70 27.14 13.87
N GLN A 83 1.12 25.91 14.10
CA GLN A 83 0.22 24.79 14.35
C GLN A 83 -0.53 24.94 15.68
N ARG A 84 0.11 25.44 16.74
CA ARG A 84 -0.56 25.78 18.01
C ARG A 84 -1.67 26.82 17.86
N ARG A 85 -1.46 27.82 17.00
CA ARG A 85 -2.48 28.85 16.72
C ARG A 85 -3.66 28.28 15.92
N LYS A 86 -3.39 27.38 14.98
CA LYS A 86 -4.42 26.75 14.12
C LYS A 86 -5.20 25.65 14.83
N TYR A 87 -4.54 24.87 15.68
CA TYR A 87 -5.08 23.67 16.35
C TYR A 87 -4.72 23.67 17.84
N PRO A 88 -5.27 24.60 18.64
CA PRO A 88 -4.92 24.79 20.05
C PRO A 88 -5.29 23.62 20.98
N GLU A 89 -6.15 22.71 20.54
CA GLU A 89 -6.54 21.50 21.27
C GLU A 89 -5.55 20.33 21.15
N MET A 90 -4.60 20.40 20.22
CA MET A 90 -3.59 19.37 19.98
C MET A 90 -2.27 19.70 20.68
N ASP A 91 -1.48 18.68 21.04
CA ASP A 91 -0.18 18.85 21.72
C ASP A 91 0.96 19.00 20.71
N TRP A 92 1.43 20.23 20.54
CA TRP A 92 2.55 20.59 19.66
C TRP A 92 3.76 21.03 20.48
N ARG A 93 4.94 20.47 20.23
CA ARG A 93 6.17 20.79 20.97
C ARG A 93 7.37 21.02 20.04
N GLU A 94 8.08 22.12 20.27
CA GLU A 94 9.40 22.34 19.65
C GLU A 94 10.38 21.34 20.27
N MET A 95 10.98 20.48 19.44
CA MET A 95 11.85 19.42 19.91
C MET A 95 12.73 18.87 18.79
N ASP A 96 14.00 18.61 19.12
CA ASP A 96 14.90 17.84 18.25
C ASP A 96 14.63 16.33 18.40
N ALA A 97 14.19 15.69 17.32
CA ALA A 97 13.91 14.25 17.29
C ALA A 97 15.17 13.37 17.48
N LEU A 98 16.37 13.94 17.34
CA LEU A 98 17.63 13.25 17.61
C LEU A 98 17.97 13.18 19.11
N ASN A 99 17.29 13.97 19.95
CA ASN A 99 17.47 14.00 21.40
C ASN A 99 16.23 14.60 22.09
N MET A 100 15.28 13.73 22.40
CA MET A 100 13.99 14.11 22.97
C MET A 100 14.00 13.98 24.49
N PRO A 101 13.57 15.00 25.26
CA PRO A 101 13.48 14.95 26.72
C PRO A 101 12.30 14.08 27.24
N PHE A 102 11.92 13.03 26.51
CA PHE A 102 10.99 12.02 26.97
C PHE A 102 11.72 10.90 27.72
N ARG A 103 11.01 10.26 28.64
CA ARG A 103 11.51 9.06 29.32
C ARG A 103 11.57 7.90 28.33
N ASP A 104 12.44 6.93 28.62
CA ASP A 104 12.44 5.66 27.90
C ASP A 104 11.05 5.00 27.98
N ASN A 105 10.66 4.29 26.92
CA ASN A 105 9.43 3.51 26.90
C ASN A 105 8.14 4.32 27.20
N THR A 106 8.02 5.50 26.60
CA THR A 106 6.89 6.42 26.79
C THR A 106 5.75 6.20 25.79
N PHE A 107 6.07 5.95 24.52
CA PHE A 107 5.08 5.93 23.43
C PHE A 107 4.64 4.52 23.06
N ASP A 108 3.34 4.34 22.83
CA ASP A 108 2.79 3.08 22.30
C ASP A 108 3.05 2.98 20.79
N ALA A 109 3.08 4.12 20.09
CA ALA A 109 3.43 4.20 18.69
C ALA A 109 4.18 5.48 18.33
N ILE A 110 4.97 5.42 17.26
CA ILE A 110 5.67 6.56 16.68
C ILE A 110 5.41 6.56 15.17
N ILE A 111 5.13 7.72 14.60
CA ILE A 111 4.97 7.94 13.17
C ILE A 111 6.05 8.90 12.69
N ASP A 112 6.90 8.43 11.80
CA ASP A 112 7.79 9.23 10.97
C ASP A 112 7.23 9.26 9.55
N LYS A 113 6.90 10.46 9.05
CA LYS A 113 6.53 10.66 7.65
C LYS A 113 7.49 11.68 7.03
N SER A 114 8.51 11.19 6.34
CA SER A 114 9.59 11.94 5.65
C SER A 114 10.66 12.62 6.52
N LEU A 115 10.70 12.39 7.84
CA LEU A 115 11.81 12.87 8.66
C LEU A 115 13.09 12.07 8.38
N ILE A 116 12.99 10.75 8.16
CA ILE A 116 14.12 9.93 7.70
C ILE A 116 14.76 10.47 6.42
N ASP A 117 13.95 10.89 5.44
CA ASP A 117 14.42 11.46 4.16
C ASP A 117 15.23 12.75 4.43
N THR A 118 14.76 13.54 5.40
CA THR A 118 15.40 14.78 5.85
C THR A 118 16.74 14.50 6.54
N THR A 119 16.79 13.53 7.46
CA THR A 119 18.03 13.18 8.18
C THR A 119 19.08 12.59 7.24
N MET A 120 18.69 11.86 6.20
CA MET A 120 19.62 11.36 5.19
C MET A 120 20.25 12.47 4.34
N CYS A 121 19.66 13.67 4.29
CA CYS A 121 20.20 14.84 3.60
C CYS A 121 21.28 15.60 4.42
N TYR A 122 21.56 15.20 5.66
CA TYR A 122 22.63 15.80 6.46
C TYR A 122 24.02 15.43 5.90
N PRO A 123 25.07 16.23 6.18
CA PRO A 123 26.44 15.88 5.80
C PRO A 123 26.85 14.47 6.26
N ASP A 124 26.43 14.08 7.47
CA ASP A 124 26.60 12.74 8.04
C ASP A 124 25.25 11.97 8.06
N GLY A 125 24.55 11.93 6.93
CA GLY A 125 23.15 11.49 6.85
C GLY A 125 22.88 10.10 7.43
N HIS A 126 23.71 9.11 7.13
CA HIS A 126 23.58 7.77 7.71
C HIS A 126 23.76 7.76 9.24
N ALA A 127 24.82 8.40 9.75
CA ALA A 127 25.06 8.46 11.19
C ALA A 127 23.96 9.24 11.92
N THR A 128 23.43 10.28 11.29
CA THR A 128 22.31 11.07 11.81
C THR A 128 21.02 10.24 11.86
N THR A 129 20.76 9.45 10.82
CA THR A 129 19.59 8.56 10.77
C THR A 129 19.71 7.42 11.79
N ILE A 130 20.91 6.88 12.03
CA ILE A 130 21.13 5.93 13.14
C ILE A 130 20.78 6.55 14.49
N LYS A 131 21.18 7.82 14.73
CA LYS A 131 20.82 8.54 15.96
C LYS A 131 19.31 8.75 16.07
N LEU A 132 18.64 9.13 14.99
CA LEU A 132 17.18 9.25 14.94
C LEU A 132 16.54 7.93 15.38
N PHE A 133 16.83 6.83 14.68
CA PHE A 133 16.22 5.54 14.99
C PHE A 133 16.56 5.02 16.39
N ALA A 134 17.76 5.28 16.90
CA ALA A 134 18.12 4.97 18.28
C ALA A 134 17.25 5.73 19.29
N GLU A 135 16.99 7.00 19.03
CA GLU A 135 16.15 7.83 19.90
C GLU A 135 14.67 7.45 19.81
N LEU A 136 14.16 7.19 18.60
CA LEU A 136 12.81 6.64 18.41
C LEU A 136 12.65 5.30 19.14
N HIS A 137 13.62 4.39 19.00
CA HIS A 137 13.62 3.11 19.70
C HIS A 137 13.66 3.27 21.22
N ARG A 138 14.43 4.24 21.76
CA ARG A 138 14.52 4.51 23.20
C ARG A 138 13.17 4.93 23.78
N VAL A 139 12.48 5.86 23.14
CA VAL A 139 11.20 6.39 23.66
C VAL A 139 10.00 5.50 23.35
N LEU A 140 10.12 4.55 22.43
CA LEU A 140 9.10 3.55 22.14
C LEU A 140 9.00 2.51 23.26
N LYS A 141 7.79 2.14 23.69
CA LYS A 141 7.55 1.08 24.67
C LYS A 141 7.96 -0.30 24.13
N PRO A 142 8.32 -1.26 25.01
CA PRO A 142 8.37 -2.67 24.61
C PRO A 142 7.02 -3.10 24.01
N GLY A 143 7.04 -3.71 22.83
CA GLY A 143 5.86 -4.07 22.05
C GLY A 143 5.17 -2.89 21.36
N GLY A 144 5.74 -1.68 21.45
CA GLY A 144 5.29 -0.52 20.68
C GLY A 144 5.79 -0.57 19.24
N ARG A 145 5.14 0.23 18.39
CA ARG A 145 5.33 0.22 16.93
C ARG A 145 5.86 1.56 16.40
N LEU A 146 6.92 1.51 15.61
CA LEU A 146 7.38 2.62 14.79
C LEU A 146 6.90 2.42 13.35
N ILE A 147 6.26 3.44 12.78
CA ILE A 147 5.79 3.46 11.39
C ILE A 147 6.58 4.55 10.67
N THR A 148 7.22 4.19 9.57
CA THR A 148 7.96 5.13 8.72
C THR A 148 7.37 5.15 7.32
N VAL A 149 7.24 6.33 6.71
CA VAL A 149 6.94 6.49 5.29
C VAL A 149 8.02 7.36 4.65
N SER A 150 8.63 6.89 3.56
CA SER A 150 9.88 7.45 3.01
C SER A 150 9.92 7.43 1.48
N LEU A 151 10.75 8.29 0.90
CA LEU A 151 11.15 8.25 -0.51
C LEU A 151 12.26 7.24 -0.81
N HIS A 152 12.98 6.78 0.20
CA HIS A 152 14.00 5.75 0.06
C HIS A 152 13.38 4.39 -0.23
N SER A 153 14.18 3.47 -0.77
CA SER A 153 13.77 2.08 -0.97
C SER A 153 13.50 1.39 0.37
N GLU A 154 12.71 0.32 0.33
CA GLU A 154 12.42 -0.48 1.53
C GLU A 154 13.71 -0.95 2.22
N ASP A 155 14.70 -1.44 1.47
CA ASP A 155 16.00 -1.89 1.96
C ASP A 155 16.84 -0.78 2.63
N GLU A 156 16.73 0.45 2.14
CA GLU A 156 17.38 1.61 2.75
C GLU A 156 16.71 2.03 4.05
N VAL A 157 15.42 1.77 4.22
CA VAL A 157 14.66 2.09 5.43
C VAL A 157 14.81 0.99 6.48
N VAL A 158 14.60 -0.28 6.11
CA VAL A 158 14.56 -1.41 7.07
C VAL A 158 15.92 -1.78 7.65
N ARG A 159 17.03 -1.27 7.10
CA ARG A 159 18.37 -1.47 7.66
C ARG A 159 18.58 -0.80 9.03
N TYR A 160 17.75 0.19 9.39
CA TYR A 160 17.82 0.85 10.70
C TYR A 160 17.02 0.12 11.81
N ARG A 161 16.57 -1.11 11.54
CA ARG A 161 15.83 -1.93 12.51
C ARG A 161 16.68 -2.31 13.72
N PHE A 162 16.05 -2.33 14.89
CA PHE A 162 16.61 -2.87 16.14
C PHE A 162 16.17 -4.30 16.43
N SER A 163 15.18 -4.81 15.70
CA SER A 163 14.61 -6.15 15.90
C SER A 163 14.32 -6.82 14.54
N PRO A 164 14.12 -8.15 14.51
CA PRO A 164 13.64 -8.86 13.32
C PRO A 164 12.15 -8.66 13.04
N ALA A 165 11.38 -8.05 13.96
CA ALA A 165 9.95 -7.81 13.83
C ALA A 165 9.71 -6.56 12.96
N VAL A 166 9.89 -6.74 11.64
CA VAL A 166 9.77 -5.66 10.65
C VAL A 166 8.90 -6.10 9.50
N SER A 167 8.01 -5.23 9.06
CA SER A 167 7.25 -5.39 7.80
C SER A 167 7.39 -4.15 6.98
N HIS A 168 7.44 -4.30 5.67
CA HIS A 168 7.55 -3.20 4.75
C HIS A 168 6.74 -3.48 3.50
N CYS A 169 6.32 -2.41 2.84
CA CYS A 169 5.68 -2.48 1.54
C CYS A 169 5.94 -1.19 0.76
N ARG A 170 5.64 -1.25 -0.54
CA ARG A 170 5.54 -0.07 -1.38
C ARG A 170 4.12 0.47 -1.33
N LEU A 171 3.96 1.77 -1.12
CA LEU A 171 2.69 2.47 -1.26
C LEU A 171 2.68 3.25 -2.57
N LEU A 172 1.66 3.05 -3.40
CA LEU A 172 1.50 3.84 -4.62
C LEU A 172 1.35 5.32 -4.27
N ASN A 173 2.16 6.18 -4.87
CA ASN A 173 2.01 7.63 -4.76
C ASN A 173 0.73 8.07 -5.50
N ARG A 174 -0.32 8.40 -4.74
CA ARG A 174 -1.59 8.91 -5.29
C ARG A 174 -1.58 10.41 -5.54
N LYS A 175 -0.59 11.13 -5.01
CA LYS A 175 -0.39 12.56 -5.27
C LYS A 175 0.29 12.74 -6.62
N LYS A 176 -0.47 12.62 -7.70
CA LYS A 176 -0.03 13.12 -9.02
C LYS A 176 -0.43 14.59 -9.19
N SER A 177 0.54 15.46 -8.94
CA SER A 177 0.57 16.81 -9.51
C SER A 177 0.98 16.72 -10.98
N SER A 178 0.08 17.05 -11.91
CA SER A 178 0.38 17.47 -13.30
C SER A 178 1.25 16.57 -14.21
N ALA A 179 1.61 15.35 -13.80
CA ALA A 179 2.41 14.47 -14.64
C ALA A 179 1.57 13.94 -15.83
N PRO A 180 2.12 13.89 -17.05
CA PRO A 180 1.39 13.37 -18.21
C PRO A 180 0.96 11.92 -17.97
N ASP A 181 -0.12 11.49 -18.64
CA ASP A 181 -0.77 10.19 -18.42
C ASP A 181 0.17 8.98 -18.61
N ASP A 182 1.29 9.17 -19.32
CA ASP A 182 2.35 8.20 -19.58
C ASP A 182 3.45 8.14 -18.50
N ALA A 183 3.41 9.01 -17.48
CA ALA A 183 4.41 9.03 -16.42
C ALA A 183 4.34 7.77 -15.54
N LYS A 184 5.49 7.10 -15.37
CA LYS A 184 5.64 5.89 -14.54
C LYS A 184 5.05 6.08 -13.14
N PRO A 185 4.36 5.06 -12.59
CA PRO A 185 3.87 5.11 -11.22
C PRO A 185 5.05 5.27 -10.25
N GLN A 186 4.88 6.15 -9.27
CA GLN A 186 5.85 6.36 -8.21
C GLN A 186 5.37 5.68 -6.94
N TYR A 187 6.30 5.29 -6.08
CA TYR A 187 6.01 4.60 -4.83
C TYR A 187 6.78 5.24 -3.67
N HIS A 188 6.24 5.06 -2.48
CA HIS A 188 6.90 5.37 -1.21
C HIS A 188 7.12 4.07 -0.45
N ALA A 189 8.24 3.93 0.25
CA ALA A 189 8.40 2.83 1.19
C ALA A 189 7.58 3.15 2.45
N MET A 190 6.81 2.17 2.91
CA MET A 190 6.26 2.15 4.26
C MET A 190 6.91 1.00 5.00
N ALA A 191 7.39 1.24 6.22
CA ALA A 191 7.92 0.19 7.07
C ALA A 191 7.35 0.32 8.48
N VAL A 192 7.16 -0.84 9.11
CA VAL A 192 6.59 -1.03 10.43
C VAL A 192 7.59 -1.83 11.24
N PHE A 193 8.06 -1.26 12.34
CA PHE A 193 9.07 -1.84 13.23
C PHE A 193 8.45 -2.05 14.62
N ASP A 194 8.44 -3.29 15.10
CA ASP A 194 8.01 -3.58 16.46
C ASP A 194 9.20 -3.77 17.40
N LYS A 195 9.12 -3.12 18.56
CA LYS A 195 10.17 -3.21 19.59
C LYS A 195 10.03 -4.49 20.40
N LEU A 196 11.02 -5.38 20.27
CA LEU A 196 11.07 -6.62 21.06
C LEU A 196 11.88 -6.47 22.36
N ASP A 197 12.72 -5.44 22.47
CA ASP A 197 13.52 -5.24 23.67
C ASP A 197 12.64 -4.86 24.86
N GLY A 198 12.80 -5.60 25.96
CA GLY A 198 12.00 -5.44 27.18
C GLY A 198 10.65 -6.16 27.19
N THR A 199 10.29 -6.92 26.15
CA THR A 199 9.06 -7.73 26.14
C THR A 199 9.28 -9.14 26.72
N SER A 200 8.19 -9.78 27.18
CA SER A 200 8.19 -11.18 27.62
C SER A 200 8.44 -12.14 26.45
N ILE A 201 8.81 -13.41 26.72
CA ILE A 201 9.00 -14.41 25.66
C ILE A 201 7.68 -14.63 24.89
N ASP A 202 6.56 -14.73 25.60
CA ASP A 202 5.24 -14.93 24.98
C ASP A 202 4.84 -13.73 24.10
N ASP A 203 5.14 -12.51 24.54
CA ASP A 203 4.92 -11.31 23.72
C ASP A 203 5.83 -11.28 22.49
N LYS A 204 7.09 -11.71 22.61
CA LYS A 204 7.99 -11.81 21.44
C LYS A 204 7.44 -12.76 20.39
N ILE A 205 7.00 -13.95 20.80
CA ILE A 205 6.39 -14.94 19.90
C ILE A 205 5.15 -14.33 19.25
N ARG A 206 4.24 -13.76 20.06
CA ARG A 206 3.01 -13.14 19.54
C ARG A 206 3.27 -12.00 18.56
N ILE A 207 4.26 -11.15 18.81
CA ILE A 207 4.62 -10.06 17.91
C ILE A 207 5.22 -10.63 16.62
N LEU A 208 6.17 -11.56 16.72
CA LEU A 208 6.81 -12.17 15.55
C LEU A 208 5.81 -12.92 14.67
N ASP A 209 4.82 -13.60 15.26
CA ASP A 209 3.75 -14.30 14.52
C ASP A 209 2.84 -13.35 13.72
N GLN A 210 2.86 -12.04 14.02
CA GLN A 210 2.15 -11.03 13.24
C GLN A 210 2.92 -10.57 12.00
N HIS A 211 4.21 -10.92 11.88
CA HIS A 211 5.05 -10.53 10.76
C HIS A 211 5.13 -11.65 9.69
N PRO A 212 5.12 -11.30 8.39
CA PRO A 212 4.91 -9.95 7.87
C PRO A 212 3.46 -9.48 8.09
N ILE A 213 3.30 -8.24 8.53
CA ILE A 213 1.99 -7.61 8.71
C ILE A 213 1.41 -7.33 7.33
N ASP A 214 0.17 -7.76 7.10
CA ASP A 214 -0.60 -7.40 5.92
C ASP A 214 -0.95 -5.90 5.98
N ILE A 215 -0.20 -5.07 5.24
CA ILE A 215 -0.37 -3.62 5.20
C ILE A 215 -1.43 -3.27 4.16
N VAL A 216 -2.53 -2.64 4.61
CA VAL A 216 -3.59 -2.21 3.70
C VAL A 216 -3.06 -1.22 2.67
N GLY A 217 -3.36 -1.47 1.40
CA GLY A 217 -2.94 -0.59 0.31
C GLY A 217 -1.49 -0.75 -0.12
N ALA A 218 -0.79 -1.79 0.37
CA ALA A 218 0.45 -2.26 -0.21
C ALA A 218 0.28 -2.48 -1.72
N ALA A 219 1.18 -1.90 -2.51
CA ALA A 219 1.26 -2.18 -3.93
C ALA A 219 1.67 -3.65 -4.10
N PRO A 220 1.07 -4.37 -5.08
CA PRO A 220 1.44 -5.75 -5.33
C PRO A 220 2.94 -5.86 -5.63
N ASP A 221 3.56 -6.96 -5.23
CA ASP A 221 4.90 -7.28 -5.65
C ASP A 221 4.94 -7.36 -7.18
N VAL A 222 6.06 -7.00 -7.81
CA VAL A 222 6.22 -7.11 -9.27
C VAL A 222 5.96 -8.56 -9.71
N GLU A 223 6.43 -9.53 -8.93
CA GLU A 223 6.19 -10.95 -9.19
C GLU A 223 4.71 -11.34 -9.03
N ASP A 224 4.02 -10.77 -8.04
CA ASP A 224 2.58 -10.99 -7.83
C ASP A 224 1.74 -10.35 -8.95
N GLU A 225 2.11 -9.16 -9.42
CA GLU A 225 1.43 -8.49 -10.53
C GLU A 225 1.70 -9.23 -11.85
N VAL A 226 2.92 -9.75 -12.06
CA VAL A 226 3.25 -10.64 -13.17
C VAL A 226 2.36 -11.88 -13.13
N GLU A 227 2.23 -12.54 -11.97
CA GLU A 227 1.45 -13.75 -11.83
C GLU A 227 -0.07 -13.49 -11.95
N ARG A 228 -0.55 -12.37 -11.42
CA ARG A 228 -1.93 -11.90 -11.59
C ARG A 228 -2.25 -11.61 -13.06
N ILE A 229 -1.34 -10.96 -13.78
CA ILE A 229 -1.50 -10.68 -15.20
C ILE A 229 -1.44 -11.99 -16.00
N LYS A 230 -0.54 -12.93 -15.70
CA LYS A 230 -0.54 -14.28 -16.28
C LYS A 230 -1.86 -15.00 -16.03
N ALA A 231 -2.41 -14.94 -14.82
CA ALA A 231 -3.68 -15.57 -14.46
C ALA A 231 -4.86 -14.95 -15.23
N GLU A 232 -4.89 -13.63 -15.37
CA GLU A 232 -5.91 -12.90 -16.14
C GLU A 232 -5.79 -13.15 -17.65
N LEU A 233 -4.56 -13.18 -18.19
CA LEU A 233 -4.25 -13.58 -19.57
C LEU A 233 -4.75 -15.00 -19.84
N ALA A 234 -4.41 -15.95 -18.97
CA ALA A 234 -4.86 -17.33 -19.08
C ALA A 234 -6.38 -17.44 -19.00
N ARG A 235 -7.05 -16.64 -18.16
CA ARG A 235 -8.52 -16.57 -18.07
C ARG A 235 -9.14 -16.05 -19.36
N ARG A 236 -8.59 -15.00 -19.96
CA ARG A 236 -9.09 -14.39 -21.21
C ARG A 236 -8.85 -15.28 -22.43
N LEU A 237 -7.71 -15.96 -22.49
CA LEU A 237 -7.42 -16.97 -23.50
C LEU A 237 -8.41 -18.15 -23.43
N ARG A 238 -8.76 -18.61 -22.22
CA ARG A 238 -9.82 -19.62 -22.01
C ARG A 238 -11.21 -19.14 -22.46
N GLN A 239 -11.46 -17.83 -22.45
CA GLN A 239 -12.72 -17.21 -22.87
C GLN A 239 -12.76 -16.81 -24.36
N GLY A 240 -11.70 -17.07 -25.14
CA GLY A 240 -11.70 -16.89 -26.59
C GLY A 240 -11.67 -15.45 -27.10
N ARG A 241 -11.22 -14.47 -26.31
CA ARG A 241 -11.02 -13.08 -26.78
C ARG A 241 -9.71 -12.94 -27.57
N GLN A 242 -9.70 -12.06 -28.59
CA GLN A 242 -8.56 -11.87 -29.52
C GLN A 242 -7.34 -11.19 -28.86
N SER A 243 -6.15 -11.34 -29.48
CA SER A 243 -4.89 -10.83 -28.92
C SER A 243 -4.77 -9.30 -28.86
N SER A 244 -5.57 -8.56 -29.65
CA SER A 244 -5.61 -7.09 -29.60
C SER A 244 -6.17 -6.52 -28.29
N ASP A 245 -6.85 -7.34 -27.49
CA ASP A 245 -7.38 -7.01 -26.15
C ASP A 245 -6.34 -7.23 -25.01
N LEU A 246 -5.15 -7.73 -25.36
CA LEU A 246 -4.09 -8.11 -24.40
C LEU A 246 -3.01 -7.05 -24.21
N THR A 247 -2.88 -6.12 -25.16
CA THR A 247 -1.90 -5.02 -25.16
C THR A 247 -1.90 -4.22 -23.86
N PRO A 248 -3.05 -3.81 -23.31
CA PRO A 248 -3.06 -3.01 -22.08
C PRO A 248 -2.60 -3.77 -20.82
N ALA A 249 -2.68 -5.11 -20.83
CA ALA A 249 -2.19 -5.93 -19.72
C ALA A 249 -0.68 -6.16 -19.82
N LEU A 250 -0.16 -6.31 -21.04
CA LEU A 250 1.27 -6.44 -21.31
C LEU A 250 2.02 -5.11 -21.11
N GLU A 251 1.39 -3.97 -21.41
CA GLU A 251 1.92 -2.64 -21.10
C GLU A 251 2.06 -2.40 -19.58
N ARG A 252 1.18 -2.97 -18.74
CA ARG A 252 1.33 -2.90 -17.28
C ARG A 252 2.54 -3.70 -16.78
N LEU A 253 2.84 -4.82 -17.44
CA LEU A 253 3.98 -5.69 -17.14
C LEU A 253 5.33 -5.02 -17.47
N SER A 254 5.46 -4.41 -18.65
CA SER A 254 6.69 -3.71 -19.04
C SER A 254 7.01 -2.53 -18.12
N VAL A 255 5.98 -1.83 -17.61
CA VAL A 255 6.14 -0.76 -16.62
C VAL A 255 6.64 -1.30 -15.26
N SER A 256 6.19 -2.48 -14.85
CA SER A 256 6.58 -3.09 -13.58
C SER A 256 8.00 -3.66 -13.55
N THR A 257 8.52 -4.21 -14.67
CA THR A 257 9.88 -4.77 -14.74
C THR A 257 10.97 -3.71 -14.91
N GLU A 258 10.68 -2.60 -15.61
CA GLU A 258 11.60 -1.45 -15.71
C GLU A 258 11.75 -0.68 -14.39
N SER A 259 10.85 -0.89 -13.43
CA SER A 259 10.88 -0.24 -12.11
C SER A 259 11.98 -0.81 -11.19
N ASN A 260 12.56 -1.97 -11.51
CA ASN A 260 13.63 -2.59 -10.72
C ASN A 260 15.06 -2.22 -11.15
N ASN A 261 15.25 -1.69 -12.37
CA ASN A 261 16.60 -1.33 -12.89
C ASN A 261 16.88 0.18 -12.94
N GLY A 262 15.99 0.99 -12.36
CA GLY A 262 16.24 2.41 -12.17
C GLY A 262 16.96 2.65 -10.84
N GLY A 263 18.29 2.75 -10.87
CA GLY A 263 19.02 3.58 -9.90
C GLY A 263 18.52 5.01 -10.03
N GLY A 264 17.35 5.28 -9.45
CA GLY A 264 16.58 6.48 -9.70
C GLY A 264 17.29 7.68 -9.12
N GLN A 265 17.59 8.66 -9.96
CA GLN A 265 17.63 10.03 -9.47
C GLN A 265 16.26 10.32 -8.84
N GLN A 266 16.22 10.31 -7.51
CA GLN A 266 15.05 10.60 -6.71
C GLN A 266 14.52 11.98 -7.13
N GLN A 267 13.38 12.00 -7.82
CA GLN A 267 12.64 13.25 -8.03
C GLN A 267 12.04 13.64 -6.67
N GLN A 268 12.76 14.49 -5.94
CA GLN A 268 12.27 15.10 -4.72
C GLN A 268 10.97 15.86 -5.07
N GLN A 269 9.86 15.55 -4.40
CA GLN A 269 8.63 16.31 -4.56
C GLN A 269 8.88 17.74 -4.09
N HIS A 270 9.04 18.70 -5.00
CA HIS A 270 9.24 20.07 -4.58
C HIS A 270 7.89 20.79 -4.52
N PRO A 271 7.60 21.49 -3.41
CA PRO A 271 6.45 22.38 -3.33
C PRO A 271 6.68 23.58 -4.27
N PRO A 272 5.61 24.19 -4.80
CA PRO A 272 5.73 25.28 -5.77
C PRO A 272 6.47 26.48 -5.15
N GLN A 273 7.65 26.81 -5.69
CA GLN A 273 8.39 28.03 -5.33
C GLN A 273 7.97 29.20 -6.23
N ARG A 274 7.72 30.37 -5.65
CA ARG A 274 7.54 31.61 -6.43
C ARG A 274 8.89 31.98 -7.08
N GLN A 275 8.96 31.98 -8.41
CA GLN A 275 10.21 32.22 -9.14
C GLN A 275 10.57 33.71 -9.19
N HIS A 276 11.81 34.03 -8.82
CA HIS A 276 12.54 35.20 -9.31
C HIS A 276 13.76 34.71 -10.11
N SER A 277 13.92 35.20 -11.34
CA SER A 277 14.92 34.77 -12.31
C SER A 277 16.25 35.50 -12.15
N ASP A 278 17.38 34.79 -12.18
CA ASP A 278 18.64 35.36 -12.69
C ASP A 278 19.59 34.31 -13.30
N ASN A 279 20.34 34.74 -14.32
CA ASN A 279 21.13 33.93 -15.26
C ASN A 279 22.63 33.89 -14.91
N GLY A 280 23.34 32.79 -15.22
CA GLY A 280 24.80 32.89 -15.46
C GLY A 280 25.69 31.63 -15.43
N ARG A 281 26.07 31.18 -16.63
CA ARG A 281 27.38 30.65 -17.12
C ARG A 281 27.93 29.25 -16.74
N SER A 282 28.60 28.70 -17.76
CA SER A 282 29.17 27.36 -18.02
C SER A 282 30.69 27.29 -17.79
N TYR A 283 31.27 26.09 -17.56
CA TYR A 283 32.56 25.62 -18.14
C TYR A 283 32.79 24.09 -17.97
N GLY A 284 32.96 23.38 -19.10
CA GLY A 284 34.10 22.52 -19.51
C GLY A 284 34.61 21.28 -18.74
N ASN A 285 34.28 20.09 -19.28
CA ASN A 285 34.99 18.79 -19.44
C ASN A 285 36.21 18.35 -18.59
N LEU A 286 36.12 17.12 -18.05
CA LEU A 286 37.22 16.14 -17.95
C LEU A 286 36.68 14.70 -18.17
N THR A 287 37.39 13.93 -18.99
CA THR A 287 37.15 12.51 -19.31
C THR A 287 37.58 11.60 -18.16
N ASN A 288 36.67 10.75 -17.68
CA ASN A 288 37.00 9.60 -16.84
C ASN A 288 36.01 8.48 -17.18
N VAL A 289 36.53 7.31 -17.59
CA VAL A 289 35.71 6.14 -17.93
C VAL A 289 34.98 5.69 -16.65
N ASN A 290 33.66 5.53 -16.77
CA ASN A 290 32.72 5.50 -15.66
C ASN A 290 32.45 4.03 -15.25
N PRO A 291 32.55 3.64 -13.97
CA PRO A 291 32.12 2.31 -13.48
C PRO A 291 30.67 1.96 -13.85
N LYS A 292 29.85 2.97 -14.17
CA LYS A 292 28.51 2.82 -14.72
C LYS A 292 28.46 2.09 -16.07
N GLU A 293 29.51 2.11 -16.88
CA GLU A 293 29.49 1.46 -18.20
C GLU A 293 29.49 -0.08 -18.10
N GLU A 294 30.22 -0.66 -17.13
CA GLU A 294 30.18 -2.11 -16.85
C GLU A 294 28.84 -2.55 -16.22
N GLU A 295 28.29 -1.78 -15.27
CA GLU A 295 26.96 -2.04 -14.69
C GLU A 295 25.83 -1.90 -15.74
N THR A 296 25.95 -0.97 -16.70
CA THR A 296 24.98 -0.84 -17.80
C THR A 296 25.05 -1.97 -18.80
N LEU A 297 26.22 -2.58 -19.00
CA LEU A 297 26.39 -3.73 -19.91
C LEU A 297 25.76 -4.99 -19.31
N GLU A 298 26.00 -5.27 -18.02
CA GLU A 298 25.38 -6.38 -17.30
C GLU A 298 23.85 -6.21 -17.19
N SER A 299 23.38 -4.96 -16.98
CA SER A 299 21.96 -4.61 -16.98
C SER A 299 21.31 -4.72 -18.38
N ALA A 300 22.03 -4.40 -19.45
CA ALA A 300 21.54 -4.54 -20.82
C ALA A 300 21.47 -6.02 -21.25
N GLU A 301 22.44 -6.84 -20.83
CA GLU A 301 22.40 -8.29 -21.02
C GLU A 301 21.21 -8.92 -20.26
N ASN A 302 20.94 -8.47 -19.03
CA ASN A 302 19.79 -8.92 -18.24
C ASN A 302 18.44 -8.50 -18.86
N ILE A 303 18.33 -7.29 -19.41
CA ILE A 303 17.14 -6.83 -20.15
C ILE A 303 16.96 -7.64 -21.45
N ALA A 304 18.03 -7.89 -22.20
CA ALA A 304 17.98 -8.71 -23.41
C ALA A 304 17.57 -10.16 -23.10
N GLN A 305 18.05 -10.72 -21.99
CA GLN A 305 17.67 -12.05 -21.50
C GLN A 305 16.18 -12.09 -21.09
N LEU A 306 15.67 -11.04 -20.44
CA LEU A 306 14.27 -10.93 -20.05
C LEU A 306 13.35 -10.78 -21.27
N MET A 307 13.71 -9.93 -22.23
CA MET A 307 12.97 -9.80 -23.49
C MET A 307 12.95 -11.12 -24.27
N THR A 308 14.08 -11.81 -24.35
CA THR A 308 14.16 -13.15 -24.97
C THR A 308 13.27 -14.14 -24.27
N THR A 309 13.18 -14.08 -22.94
CA THR A 309 12.30 -14.95 -22.14
C THR A 309 10.83 -14.62 -22.39
N VAL A 310 10.46 -13.34 -22.46
CA VAL A 310 9.10 -12.90 -22.79
C VAL A 310 8.70 -13.32 -24.20
N ASP A 311 9.59 -13.17 -25.18
CA ASP A 311 9.36 -13.61 -26.57
C ASP A 311 9.21 -15.13 -26.65
N THR A 312 10.05 -15.88 -25.92
CA THR A 312 9.95 -17.36 -25.85
C THR A 312 8.62 -17.78 -25.23
N VAL A 313 8.20 -17.12 -24.14
CA VAL A 313 6.91 -17.39 -23.49
C VAL A 313 5.74 -17.03 -24.41
N LEU A 314 5.83 -15.94 -25.18
CA LEU A 314 4.84 -15.57 -26.19
C LEU A 314 4.75 -16.63 -27.30
N GLU A 315 5.88 -17.10 -27.82
CA GLU A 315 5.93 -18.17 -28.82
C GLU A 315 5.35 -19.47 -28.27
N ASP A 316 5.70 -19.86 -27.05
CA ASP A 316 5.19 -21.07 -26.40
C ASP A 316 3.68 -21.00 -26.15
N LEU A 317 3.17 -19.83 -25.74
CA LEU A 317 1.73 -19.59 -25.55
C LEU A 317 0.96 -19.60 -26.87
N MET A 318 1.53 -19.02 -27.94
CA MET A 318 0.95 -19.07 -29.30
C MET A 318 0.92 -20.51 -29.83
N ASN A 319 2.02 -21.26 -29.66
CA ASN A 319 2.10 -22.67 -30.02
C ASN A 319 1.11 -23.53 -29.23
N LEU A 320 0.93 -23.25 -27.93
CA LEU A 320 -0.03 -23.96 -27.09
C LEU A 320 -1.48 -23.63 -27.48
N HIS A 321 -1.76 -22.38 -27.87
CA HIS A 321 -3.06 -21.96 -28.40
C HIS A 321 -3.40 -22.67 -29.72
N ASP A 322 -2.45 -22.78 -30.63
CA ASP A 322 -2.63 -23.47 -31.91
C ASP A 322 -2.79 -24.99 -31.72
N LYS A 323 -2.02 -25.60 -30.81
CA LYS A 323 -2.21 -26.99 -30.40
C LYS A 323 -3.59 -27.23 -29.78
N ALA A 324 -4.05 -26.33 -28.91
CA ALA A 324 -5.39 -26.43 -28.31
C ALA A 324 -6.50 -26.30 -29.36
N LYS A 325 -6.36 -25.39 -30.34
CA LYS A 325 -7.27 -25.29 -31.48
C LYS A 325 -7.27 -26.55 -32.35
N ALA A 326 -6.10 -27.14 -32.59
CA ALA A 326 -5.99 -28.38 -33.35
C ALA A 326 -6.68 -29.55 -32.64
N LEU A 327 -6.43 -29.73 -31.34
CA LEU A 327 -7.09 -30.74 -30.50
C LEU A 327 -8.60 -30.56 -30.44
N ALA A 328 -9.09 -29.32 -30.34
CA ALA A 328 -10.53 -29.04 -30.38
C ALA A 328 -11.15 -29.42 -31.74
N ARG A 329 -10.44 -29.18 -32.85
CA ARG A 329 -10.88 -29.59 -34.19
C ARG A 329 -10.89 -31.11 -34.36
N GLU A 330 -9.92 -31.81 -33.79
CA GLU A 330 -9.90 -33.28 -33.82
C GLU A 330 -11.03 -33.89 -33.00
N ARG A 331 -11.25 -33.44 -31.77
CA ARG A 331 -12.38 -33.89 -30.95
C ARG A 331 -13.72 -33.66 -31.65
N ALA A 332 -13.90 -32.51 -32.29
CA ALA A 332 -15.12 -32.23 -33.06
C ALA A 332 -15.27 -33.15 -34.30
N LYS A 333 -14.16 -33.62 -34.89
CA LYS A 333 -14.20 -34.62 -35.98
C LYS A 333 -14.54 -36.01 -35.46
N GLU A 334 -13.96 -36.43 -34.33
CA GLU A 334 -14.23 -37.71 -33.68
C GLU A 334 -15.70 -37.80 -33.23
N GLU A 335 -16.23 -36.75 -32.61
CA GLU A 335 -17.64 -36.67 -32.21
C GLU A 335 -18.58 -36.76 -33.41
N ARG A 336 -18.25 -36.09 -34.52
CA ARG A 336 -19.02 -36.20 -35.78
C ARG A 336 -18.94 -37.61 -36.38
N SER A 337 -17.79 -38.26 -36.32
CA SER A 337 -17.61 -39.63 -36.80
C SER A 337 -18.37 -40.65 -35.95
N LYS A 338 -18.34 -40.48 -34.62
CA LYS A 338 -19.06 -41.31 -33.66
C LYS A 338 -20.59 -41.16 -33.81
N ALA A 339 -21.06 -39.92 -33.99
CA ALA A 339 -22.46 -39.64 -34.27
C ALA A 339 -22.93 -40.18 -35.64
N ALA A 340 -22.03 -40.29 -36.63
CA ALA A 340 -22.33 -40.90 -37.92
C ALA A 340 -22.39 -42.44 -37.84
N MET A 341 -21.54 -43.08 -37.03
CA MET A 341 -21.58 -44.52 -36.78
C MET A 341 -22.85 -44.95 -36.03
N ASP A 342 -23.26 -44.21 -34.99
CA ASP A 342 -24.49 -44.50 -34.23
C ASP A 342 -25.76 -44.43 -35.11
N ARG A 343 -25.79 -43.49 -36.07
CA ARG A 343 -26.90 -43.39 -37.03
C ARG A 343 -26.95 -44.53 -38.05
N SER A 344 -25.86 -45.28 -38.22
CA SER A 344 -25.80 -46.44 -39.13
C SER A 344 -26.20 -47.77 -38.46
N CYS A 345 -26.33 -47.82 -37.13
CA CYS A 345 -26.61 -49.04 -36.34
C CYS A 345 -28.03 -49.11 -35.74
N SER A 346 -28.96 -48.23 -36.12
CA SER A 346 -30.35 -48.29 -35.62
C SER A 346 -31.22 -49.24 -36.47
N PRO A 347 -31.86 -50.28 -35.90
CA PRO A 347 -32.79 -51.15 -36.63
C PRO A 347 -34.17 -50.46 -36.84
N PRO A 348 -34.95 -50.82 -37.88
CA PRO A 348 -36.20 -50.14 -38.17
C PRO A 348 -37.30 -50.54 -37.17
N LEU A 349 -38.00 -49.54 -36.61
CA LEU A 349 -39.14 -49.72 -35.69
C LEU A 349 -40.47 -49.77 -36.46
N VAL A 350 -41.27 -50.78 -36.11
CA VAL A 350 -42.62 -51.09 -36.60
C VAL A 350 -43.67 -50.27 -35.85
N SER A 351 -44.68 -49.78 -36.56
CA SER A 351 -45.82 -48.98 -36.07
C SER A 351 -46.99 -49.83 -35.54
N GLY A 352 -47.63 -49.41 -34.45
CA GLY A 352 -48.95 -49.87 -34.00
C GLY A 352 -49.60 -48.86 -33.04
N GLY A 353 -50.87 -48.50 -33.25
CA GLY A 353 -51.57 -47.41 -32.56
C GLY A 353 -52.89 -47.79 -31.85
N GLY A 354 -53.55 -46.76 -31.29
CA GLY A 354 -54.98 -46.68 -30.82
C GLY A 354 -55.32 -47.52 -29.58
N GLU A 355 -56.22 -47.20 -28.65
CA GLU A 355 -57.40 -46.31 -28.48
C GLU A 355 -57.84 -46.51 -26.97
N ASP A 356 -58.16 -45.53 -26.11
CA ASP A 356 -59.36 -44.67 -25.88
C ASP A 356 -60.21 -45.03 -24.62
N MET A 357 -60.87 -43.98 -24.06
CA MET A 357 -62.13 -43.90 -23.27
C MET A 357 -62.19 -43.44 -21.77
N LEU A 358 -62.60 -42.16 -21.62
CA LEU A 358 -63.80 -41.58 -20.95
C LEU A 358 -64.02 -41.48 -19.41
N ALA A 359 -64.82 -40.45 -19.06
CA ALA A 359 -64.98 -39.73 -17.80
C ALA A 359 -66.32 -39.97 -17.05
N ASP A 360 -66.39 -39.51 -15.78
CA ASP A 360 -67.45 -38.70 -15.13
C ASP A 360 -67.69 -39.05 -13.64
N GLY A 361 -68.01 -38.04 -12.79
CA GLY A 361 -68.76 -38.25 -11.52
C GLY A 361 -68.46 -37.35 -10.30
N GLU A 362 -69.43 -36.47 -10.00
CA GLU A 362 -69.71 -35.53 -8.89
C GLU A 362 -69.38 -35.87 -7.40
N GLY A 363 -69.30 -34.81 -6.54
CA GLY A 363 -70.12 -34.74 -5.30
C GLY A 363 -69.47 -34.71 -3.88
N ASN A 364 -69.33 -33.50 -3.30
CA ASN A 364 -69.59 -33.03 -1.91
C ASN A 364 -69.39 -33.94 -0.64
N SER A 365 -68.69 -33.44 0.40
CA SER A 365 -69.20 -33.24 1.79
C SER A 365 -68.12 -33.05 2.90
N SER A 366 -68.20 -31.90 3.57
CA SER A 366 -68.15 -31.59 5.02
C SER A 366 -67.27 -32.32 6.08
N VAL A 367 -66.91 -31.50 7.08
CA VAL A 367 -66.57 -31.76 8.52
C VAL A 367 -65.06 -31.85 8.83
N LYS A 368 -64.46 -31.34 9.92
CA LYS A 368 -64.59 -30.24 10.91
C LYS A 368 -63.51 -30.58 11.98
N VAL A 369 -63.08 -29.58 12.77
CA VAL A 369 -62.28 -29.68 14.03
C VAL A 369 -60.76 -29.85 13.80
N GLY A 370 -59.85 -29.09 14.40
CA GLY A 370 -59.92 -28.09 15.47
C GLY A 370 -58.61 -28.10 16.29
N SER A 371 -58.39 -27.02 17.04
CA SER A 371 -57.36 -26.68 18.05
C SER A 371 -55.92 -26.43 17.55
N GLU A 372 -55.39 -25.19 17.57
CA GLU A 372 -55.02 -24.36 18.76
C GLU A 372 -53.78 -24.96 19.48
N SER A 373 -52.78 -24.21 19.94
CA SER A 373 -52.64 -22.77 20.21
C SER A 373 -51.20 -22.50 20.69
N ASP A 374 -50.72 -21.28 20.39
CA ASP A 374 -50.08 -20.28 21.27
C ASP A 374 -48.82 -20.68 22.07
N GLY A 375 -47.74 -19.90 22.02
CA GLY A 375 -47.62 -18.50 22.49
C GLY A 375 -46.68 -18.54 23.71
N GLU A 376 -45.88 -17.57 24.13
CA GLU A 376 -45.65 -16.13 23.98
C GLU A 376 -44.18 -15.95 24.48
N ASP A 377 -43.31 -15.11 23.92
CA ASP A 377 -43.23 -13.65 23.92
C ASP A 377 -42.59 -13.01 25.18
N GLU A 378 -41.94 -11.87 24.92
CA GLU A 378 -41.51 -10.78 25.81
C GLU A 378 -40.24 -10.94 26.69
N SER A 379 -39.47 -9.90 27.00
CA SER A 379 -39.20 -8.57 26.41
C SER A 379 -38.04 -7.90 27.20
N ALA A 380 -37.34 -6.97 26.53
CA ALA A 380 -36.73 -5.71 26.99
C ALA A 380 -36.04 -5.58 28.37
N GLN A 381 -34.85 -4.96 28.38
CA GLN A 381 -34.65 -3.61 28.96
C GLN A 381 -33.26 -3.01 28.63
N ALA A 382 -33.28 -1.71 28.34
CA ALA A 382 -32.14 -0.81 28.20
C ALA A 382 -32.01 0.03 29.46
N GLU A 383 -30.78 0.38 29.86
CA GLU A 383 -30.52 1.53 30.72
C GLU A 383 -29.26 2.29 30.30
N ASP A 384 -29.37 3.59 30.51
CA ASP A 384 -28.60 4.74 30.05
C ASP A 384 -27.72 5.23 31.22
N ALA A 385 -26.49 5.67 30.98
CA ALA A 385 -25.73 6.42 32.00
C ALA A 385 -24.63 7.32 31.40
N GLN A 386 -24.72 8.58 31.81
CA GLN A 386 -24.02 9.77 31.35
C GLN A 386 -22.53 9.88 31.75
N ALA A 387 -21.80 10.57 30.87
CA ALA A 387 -20.74 11.58 31.07
C ALA A 387 -20.14 11.81 32.48
N SER A 388 -18.80 11.77 32.55
CA SER A 388 -18.00 12.70 33.35
C SER A 388 -16.57 12.80 32.81
N GLY A 389 -16.18 14.02 32.45
CA GLY A 389 -14.83 14.35 32.00
C GLY A 389 -13.79 14.21 33.11
N LYS A 390 -12.62 13.70 32.74
CA LYS A 390 -11.40 13.81 33.54
C LYS A 390 -10.24 14.23 32.63
N VAL A 391 -9.77 15.44 32.88
CA VAL A 391 -8.47 15.96 32.44
C VAL A 391 -7.37 15.06 33.02
N LEU A 392 -6.47 14.57 32.16
CA LEU A 392 -5.24 13.88 32.57
C LEU A 392 -4.09 14.91 32.68
N PRO A 393 -3.20 14.81 33.68
CA PRO A 393 -2.07 15.72 33.83
C PRO A 393 -0.93 15.39 32.86
N ALA A 394 -0.13 16.41 32.57
CA ALA A 394 1.00 16.41 31.64
C ALA A 394 2.00 15.26 31.87
N VAL A 395 2.45 14.65 30.76
CA VAL A 395 3.57 13.71 30.66
C VAL A 395 4.60 14.26 29.66
#